data_AF-A0A1Q6HQH1-F1
#
_entry.id   AF-A0A1Q6HQH1-F1
#
_cell.length_a   1.000
_cell.length_b   1.000
_cell.length_c   1.000
_cell.angle_alpha   90.00
_cell.angle_beta   90.00
_cell.angle_gamma   90.00
#
_symmetry.space_group_name_H-M   'P 1'
#
loop_
_entity.id
_entity.type
_entity.pdbx_description
1 polymer ?
#
loop_
_entity_poly.entity_id
_entity_poly.type
_entity_poly.pdbx_seq_one_letter_code
_entity_poly.pdbx_strand_id
1 'polypeptide(L)'
;MTEIEFKWLTELLAVLLTGKGVFIVSIVIAVIFGFIYYKNRSRQLLNSLPGLFTSLGLLGTFAAICNSLGDINQDSLEIDTIIRNLVPAFTSSIAGLISAFIATAGCKIWYSYEDRKLEKKINLQTPEECLYNLTLLSTTTNKSLSRISQQLVEQSAKNEEYNERLNTTISQQSKILEQFINDFVKRMDDIFTKMHGQIEQNIKDFGEEQFKKCADTLEALTDKMSSLSKGLLEEQKTNVQQMIAGTNTELQSVSSNVTVQITSLCTRMTSALANLRSSQDEKLTSIVENYNALSEKLASQNSDFAEKMNAQFNAEYEKIQEQNTNSLQQMVDLKDAYAEVNQEMLQSSTSMNREVSAELRNSLSTFVTDLQKTVTDEVNALSSAIVTNVEALERSYAYISDHVRNIKGNYESAAQAYIDAVNNAHRMNESQENMLSTINDSMKHVVHTNEKVDEVIAVIEERQERIENLISHINEISTTIETLQKLESQLNRITNK
;
A
#
# COMPACT_ATOMS: atom_id res chain seq x y z
N MET A 1 -36.87 -11.75 6.56
CA MET A 1 -37.98 -10.86 6.96
C MET A 1 -37.34 -9.54 7.34
N THR A 2 -37.41 -8.56 6.44
CA THR A 2 -36.72 -7.27 6.58
C THR A 2 -37.46 -6.40 7.62
N GLU A 3 -36.75 -5.61 8.43
CA GLU A 3 -37.32 -4.73 9.48
C GLU A 3 -38.53 -3.88 9.00
N ILE A 4 -38.58 -3.61 7.70
CA ILE A 4 -39.63 -2.82 7.03
C ILE A 4 -41.00 -3.52 7.08
N GLU A 5 -41.06 -4.86 7.00
CA GLU A 5 -42.33 -5.60 7.03
C GLU A 5 -42.94 -5.67 8.45
N PHE A 6 -42.10 -5.66 9.49
CA PHE A 6 -42.56 -5.70 10.88
C PHE A 6 -43.12 -4.34 11.31
N LYS A 7 -42.48 -3.23 10.92
CA LYS A 7 -42.90 -1.87 11.29
C LYS A 7 -44.26 -1.48 10.71
N TRP A 8 -44.56 -1.86 9.47
CA TRP A 8 -45.85 -1.57 8.84
C TRP A 8 -47.03 -2.25 9.57
N LEU A 9 -46.82 -3.49 10.01
CA LEU A 9 -47.84 -4.27 10.70
C LEU A 9 -48.07 -3.77 12.13
N THR A 10 -47.01 -3.37 12.83
CA THR A 10 -47.10 -2.86 14.21
C THR A 10 -47.66 -1.44 14.28
N GLU A 11 -47.41 -0.57 13.31
CA GLU A 11 -47.99 0.78 13.27
C GLU A 11 -49.52 0.75 13.10
N LEU A 12 -50.01 -0.10 12.19
CA LEU A 12 -51.45 -0.26 11.92
C LEU A 12 -52.18 -0.87 13.13
N LEU A 13 -51.55 -1.86 13.78
CA LEU A 13 -52.07 -2.48 15.01
C LEU A 13 -52.04 -1.52 16.20
N ALA A 14 -51.01 -0.68 16.33
CA ALA A 14 -50.89 0.21 17.48
C ALA A 14 -51.97 1.29 17.52
N VAL A 15 -52.37 1.84 16.37
CA VAL A 15 -53.48 2.79 16.30
C VAL A 15 -54.80 2.12 16.70
N LEU A 16 -55.02 0.90 16.22
CA LEU A 16 -56.25 0.13 16.45
C LEU A 16 -56.37 -0.44 17.87
N LEU A 17 -55.23 -0.66 18.55
CA LEU A 17 -55.13 -1.24 19.89
C LEU A 17 -54.76 -0.22 20.98
N THR A 18 -54.87 1.08 20.69
CA THR A 18 -54.89 2.11 21.74
C THR A 18 -56.10 1.92 22.66
N GLY A 19 -56.06 2.43 23.90
CA GLY A 19 -57.10 2.18 24.91
C GLY A 19 -58.56 2.35 24.43
N LYS A 20 -58.83 3.34 23.56
CA LYS A 20 -60.17 3.53 22.95
C LYS A 20 -60.50 2.48 21.87
N GLY A 21 -59.52 2.06 21.07
CA GLY A 21 -59.69 1.04 20.05
C GLY A 21 -59.97 -0.35 20.63
N VAL A 22 -59.32 -0.71 21.75
CA VAL A 22 -59.61 -1.96 22.48
C VAL A 22 -61.06 -2.06 22.93
N PHE A 23 -61.66 -0.95 23.39
CA PHE A 23 -63.08 -0.92 23.75
C PHE A 23 -64.00 -1.16 22.55
N ILE A 24 -63.72 -0.52 21.41
CA ILE A 24 -64.53 -0.67 20.19
C ILE A 24 -64.46 -2.11 19.69
N VAL A 25 -63.25 -2.69 19.61
CA VAL A 25 -63.05 -4.08 19.18
C VAL A 25 -63.72 -5.06 20.14
N SER A 26 -63.67 -4.80 21.46
CA SER A 26 -64.35 -5.63 22.47
C SER A 26 -65.87 -5.62 22.29
N ILE A 27 -66.47 -4.47 21.96
CA ILE A 27 -67.91 -4.38 21.67
C ILE A 27 -68.28 -5.18 20.42
N VAL A 28 -67.50 -5.08 19.35
CA VAL A 28 -67.75 -5.84 18.10
C VAL A 28 -67.70 -7.35 18.37
N ILE A 29 -66.68 -7.81 19.09
CA ILE A 29 -66.55 -9.22 19.48
C ILE A 29 -67.73 -9.67 20.36
N ALA A 30 -68.15 -8.86 21.34
CA ALA A 30 -69.30 -9.18 22.18
C ALA A 30 -70.60 -9.35 21.36
N VAL A 31 -70.83 -8.49 20.37
CA VAL A 31 -72.00 -8.57 19.47
C VAL A 31 -71.97 -9.84 18.63
N ILE A 32 -70.82 -10.17 18.03
CA ILE A 32 -70.65 -11.39 17.21
C ILE A 32 -70.91 -12.64 18.05
N PHE A 33 -70.32 -12.72 19.25
CA PHE A 33 -70.51 -13.87 20.14
C PHE A 33 -71.95 -13.95 20.67
N GLY A 34 -72.60 -12.81 20.94
CA GLY A 34 -74.02 -12.78 21.28
C GLY A 34 -74.90 -13.35 20.16
N PHE A 35 -74.61 -13.00 18.90
CA PHE A 35 -75.34 -13.54 17.74
C PHE A 35 -75.12 -15.04 17.56
N ILE A 36 -73.88 -15.51 17.69
CA ILE A 36 -73.55 -16.94 17.60
C ILE A 36 -74.20 -17.72 18.75
N TYR A 37 -74.21 -17.16 19.96
CA TYR A 37 -74.88 -17.78 21.10
C TYR A 37 -76.39 -17.87 20.91
N TYR A 38 -77.04 -16.87 20.31
CA TYR A 38 -78.47 -16.95 19.98
C TYR A 38 -78.80 -18.15 19.07
N LYS A 39 -77.89 -18.49 18.15
CA LYS A 39 -78.07 -19.62 17.23
C LYS A 39 -77.73 -20.98 17.86
N ASN A 40 -76.66 -21.07 18.65
CA ASN A 40 -76.09 -22.36 19.09
C ASN A 40 -76.29 -22.67 20.58
N ARG A 41 -76.76 -21.72 21.40
CA ARG A 41 -76.91 -21.82 22.87
C ARG A 41 -75.70 -22.36 23.64
N SER A 42 -74.49 -22.26 23.08
CA SER A 42 -73.28 -22.78 23.72
C SER A 42 -72.81 -21.87 24.86
N ARG A 43 -73.01 -22.30 26.12
CA ARG A 43 -72.51 -21.60 27.32
C ARG A 43 -70.99 -21.53 27.36
N GLN A 44 -70.30 -22.53 26.80
CA GLN A 44 -68.83 -22.55 26.74
C GLN A 44 -68.26 -21.41 25.88
N LEU A 45 -68.97 -21.02 24.81
CA LEU A 45 -68.55 -19.93 23.91
C LEU A 45 -68.67 -18.55 24.58
N LEU A 46 -69.70 -18.31 25.38
CA LEU A 46 -69.83 -17.05 26.14
C LEU A 46 -68.84 -16.98 27.32
N ASN A 47 -68.47 -18.13 27.90
CA ASN A 47 -67.52 -18.18 29.01
C ASN A 47 -66.07 -17.91 28.59
N SER A 48 -65.74 -17.98 27.29
CA SER A 48 -64.39 -17.62 26.79
C SER A 48 -64.22 -16.12 26.52
N LEU A 49 -65.31 -15.35 26.48
CA LEU A 49 -65.32 -13.91 26.16
C LEU A 49 -64.44 -13.05 27.11
N PRO A 50 -64.49 -13.23 28.44
CA PRO A 50 -63.64 -12.48 29.36
C PRO A 50 -62.14 -12.76 29.16
N GLY A 51 -61.79 -14.01 28.83
CA GLY A 51 -60.42 -14.41 28.51
C GLY A 51 -59.92 -13.70 27.25
N LEU A 52 -60.75 -13.64 26.20
CA LEU A 52 -60.41 -12.95 24.96
C LEU A 52 -60.17 -11.45 25.16
N PHE A 53 -60.99 -10.76 25.97
CA PHE A 53 -60.80 -9.33 26.24
C PHE A 53 -59.55 -9.04 27.06
N THR A 54 -59.20 -9.92 28.00
CA THR A 54 -57.95 -9.81 28.76
C THR A 54 -56.75 -9.98 27.83
N SER A 55 -56.76 -10.99 26.96
CA SER A 55 -55.70 -11.22 25.97
C SER A 55 -55.57 -10.07 24.97
N LEU A 56 -56.68 -9.48 24.53
CA LEU A 56 -56.68 -8.33 23.62
C LEU A 56 -56.04 -7.09 24.27
N GLY A 57 -56.31 -6.84 25.55
CA GLY A 57 -55.68 -5.75 26.30
C GLY A 57 -54.17 -5.94 26.49
N LEU A 58 -53.73 -7.18 26.76
CA LEU A 58 -52.29 -7.51 26.84
C LEU A 58 -51.59 -7.33 25.50
N LEU A 59 -52.20 -7.80 24.40
CA LEU A 59 -51.66 -7.64 23.04
C LEU A 59 -51.47 -6.16 22.68
N GLY A 60 -52.44 -5.31 23.01
CA GLY A 60 -52.32 -3.86 22.79
C GLY A 60 -51.16 -3.23 23.57
N THR A 61 -50.88 -3.73 24.78
CA THR A 61 -49.76 -3.23 25.61
C THR A 61 -48.42 -3.59 24.99
N PHE A 62 -48.26 -4.84 24.53
CA PHE A 62 -47.03 -5.27 23.85
C PHE A 62 -46.79 -4.51 22.54
N ALA A 63 -47.83 -4.33 21.72
CA ALA A 63 -47.72 -3.59 20.46
C ALA A 63 -47.29 -2.12 20.69
N ALA A 64 -47.84 -1.46 21.70
CA ALA A 64 -47.47 -0.09 22.05
C ALA A 64 -46.04 0.02 22.60
N ILE A 65 -45.59 -0.95 23.41
CA ILE A 65 -44.21 -1.00 23.92
C ILE A 65 -43.20 -1.22 22.78
N CYS A 66 -43.48 -2.15 21.85
CA CYS A 66 -42.62 -2.41 20.70
C CYS A 66 -42.43 -1.16 19.83
N ASN A 67 -43.50 -0.42 19.54
CA ASN A 67 -43.40 0.82 18.77
C ASN A 67 -42.72 1.94 19.56
N SER A 68 -42.93 2.02 20.88
CA SER A 68 -42.28 3.04 21.73
C SER A 68 -40.76 2.84 21.86
N LEU A 69 -40.28 1.59 21.80
CA LEU A 69 -38.84 1.27 21.90
C LEU A 69 -38.15 1.33 20.53
N GLY A 70 -38.88 1.10 19.44
CA GLY A 70 -38.34 1.12 18.08
C GLY A 70 -37.98 2.51 17.53
N ASP A 71 -38.36 3.59 18.22
CA ASP A 71 -38.15 4.99 17.78
C ASP A 71 -37.12 5.75 18.64
N ILE A 72 -36.39 5.06 19.53
CA ILE A 72 -35.40 5.68 20.41
C ILE A 72 -34.05 5.74 19.68
N ASN A 73 -33.64 6.94 19.27
CA ASN A 73 -32.28 7.19 18.75
C ASN A 73 -31.24 7.08 19.88
N GLN A 74 -30.16 6.37 19.60
CA GLN A 74 -29.15 5.92 20.57
C GLN A 74 -28.29 7.06 21.18
N ASP A 75 -28.39 8.28 20.64
CA ASP A 75 -27.54 9.43 21.01
C ASP A 75 -28.15 10.39 22.04
N SER A 76 -29.43 10.23 22.43
CA SER A 76 -30.05 11.03 23.51
C SER A 76 -31.12 10.24 24.26
N LEU A 77 -30.70 9.49 25.27
CA LEU A 77 -31.58 8.64 26.08
C LEU A 77 -32.37 9.48 27.10
N GLU A 78 -33.40 10.18 26.63
CA GLU A 78 -34.31 10.94 27.49
C GLU A 78 -35.35 10.01 28.13
N ILE A 79 -35.12 9.67 29.40
CA ILE A 79 -36.03 8.83 30.22
C ILE A 79 -37.46 9.39 30.25
N ASP A 80 -37.64 10.71 30.16
CA ASP A 80 -38.96 11.36 30.16
C ASP A 80 -39.80 10.95 28.93
N THR A 81 -39.16 10.76 27.77
CA THR A 81 -39.82 10.33 26.53
C THR A 81 -40.26 8.87 26.62
N ILE A 82 -39.46 8.01 27.25
CA ILE A 82 -39.83 6.61 27.49
C ILE A 82 -41.04 6.53 28.42
N ILE A 83 -41.04 7.28 29.54
CA ILE A 83 -42.15 7.27 30.50
C ILE A 83 -43.43 7.81 29.86
N ARG A 84 -43.34 8.89 29.07
CA ARG A 84 -44.50 9.46 28.35
C ARG A 84 -45.13 8.49 27.36
N ASN A 85 -44.33 7.63 26.72
CA ASN A 85 -44.83 6.66 25.74
C ASN A 85 -45.28 5.32 26.38
N LEU A 86 -44.79 5.01 27.59
CA LEU A 86 -45.15 3.79 28.32
C LEU A 86 -46.54 3.90 28.99
N VAL A 87 -46.90 5.08 29.51
CA VAL A 87 -48.19 5.28 30.21
C VAL A 87 -49.41 5.01 29.31
N PRO A 88 -49.48 5.49 28.05
CA PRO A 88 -50.55 5.16 27.12
C PRO A 88 -50.63 3.65 26.79
N ALA A 89 -49.50 2.93 26.78
CA ALA A 89 -49.48 1.49 26.49
C ALA A 89 -50.31 0.68 27.52
N PHE A 90 -50.21 1.02 28.81
CA PHE A 90 -50.95 0.36 29.87
C PHE A 90 -52.47 0.63 29.86
N THR A 91 -52.92 1.69 29.18
CA THR A 91 -54.36 1.99 29.07
C THR A 91 -55.12 0.90 28.32
N SER A 92 -54.47 0.21 27.38
CA SER A 92 -55.05 -0.93 26.64
C SER A 92 -55.29 -2.15 27.53
N SER A 93 -54.37 -2.44 28.46
CA SER A 93 -54.52 -3.51 29.46
C SER A 93 -55.66 -3.22 30.44
N ILE A 94 -55.73 -1.97 30.93
CA ILE A 94 -56.81 -1.52 31.82
C ILE A 94 -58.17 -1.65 31.10
N ALA A 95 -58.26 -1.24 29.83
CA ALA A 95 -59.47 -1.37 29.02
C ALA A 95 -59.90 -2.84 28.82
N GLY A 96 -58.95 -3.74 28.57
CA GLY A 96 -59.20 -5.18 28.44
C GLY A 96 -59.73 -5.81 29.73
N LEU A 97 -59.16 -5.46 30.88
CA LEU A 97 -59.60 -5.94 32.20
C LEU A 97 -61.00 -5.46 32.56
N ILE A 98 -61.31 -4.17 32.33
CA ILE A 98 -62.66 -3.61 32.57
C ILE A 98 -63.69 -4.32 31.68
N SER A 99 -63.37 -4.52 30.40
CA SER A 99 -64.27 -5.20 29.45
C SER A 99 -64.51 -6.67 29.85
N ALA A 100 -63.46 -7.38 30.29
CA ALA A 100 -63.57 -8.75 30.79
C ALA A 100 -64.46 -8.86 32.03
N PHE A 101 -64.34 -7.91 32.95
CA PHE A 101 -65.16 -7.86 34.16
C PHE A 101 -66.65 -7.67 33.83
N ILE A 102 -66.98 -6.72 32.94
CA ILE A 102 -68.35 -6.45 32.49
C ILE A 102 -68.95 -7.69 31.80
N ALA A 103 -68.18 -8.33 30.91
CA ALA A 103 -68.61 -9.55 30.22
C ALA A 103 -68.90 -10.71 31.18
N THR A 104 -68.06 -10.89 32.19
CA THR A 104 -68.23 -11.94 33.21
C THR A 104 -69.51 -11.74 34.02
N ALA A 105 -69.79 -10.51 34.45
CA ALA A 105 -71.01 -10.17 35.17
C ALA A 105 -72.26 -10.38 34.29
N GLY A 106 -72.21 -9.91 33.04
CA GLY A 106 -73.32 -10.07 32.08
C GLY A 106 -73.68 -11.53 31.81
N CYS A 107 -72.69 -12.41 31.60
CA CYS A 107 -72.94 -13.83 31.35
C CYS A 107 -73.62 -14.53 32.54
N LYS A 108 -73.18 -14.24 33.78
CA LYS A 108 -73.76 -14.85 34.98
C LYS A 108 -75.23 -14.46 35.21
N ILE A 109 -75.57 -13.20 34.92
CA ILE A 109 -76.96 -12.70 35.03
C ILE A 109 -77.85 -13.40 33.99
N TRP A 110 -77.36 -13.58 32.76
CA TRP A 110 -78.12 -14.22 31.69
C TRP A 110 -78.44 -15.69 31.97
N TYR A 111 -77.48 -16.46 32.48
CA TYR A 111 -77.69 -17.87 32.82
C TYR A 111 -78.74 -18.07 33.91
N SER A 112 -78.77 -17.19 34.92
CA SER A 112 -79.77 -17.24 36.00
C SER A 112 -81.20 -17.02 35.49
N TYR A 113 -81.38 -16.21 34.44
CA TYR A 113 -82.69 -16.00 33.82
C TYR A 113 -83.15 -17.22 33.00
N GLU A 114 -82.23 -17.90 32.33
CA GLU A 114 -82.53 -19.08 31.51
C GLU A 114 -82.98 -20.28 32.36
N ASP A 115 -82.32 -20.52 33.50
CA ASP A 115 -82.62 -21.65 34.39
C ASP A 115 -84.01 -21.49 35.05
N ARG A 116 -84.44 -20.25 35.36
CA ARG A 116 -85.82 -19.96 35.85
C ARG A 116 -86.93 -20.26 34.86
N LYS A 117 -86.64 -20.34 33.56
CA LYS A 117 -87.64 -20.58 32.50
C LYS A 117 -87.89 -22.07 32.26
N LEU A 118 -86.94 -22.95 32.59
CA LEU A 118 -87.06 -24.41 32.42
C LEU A 118 -87.94 -25.06 33.50
N GLU A 119 -87.90 -24.55 34.73
CA GLU A 119 -88.58 -25.14 35.89
C GLU A 119 -90.12 -25.05 35.84
N LYS A 120 -90.67 -24.17 34.98
CA LYS A 120 -92.13 -24.00 34.78
C LYS A 120 -92.80 -25.06 33.90
N LYS A 121 -92.05 -25.97 33.27
CA LYS A 121 -92.57 -26.89 32.22
C LYS A 121 -92.80 -28.34 32.66
N ILE A 122 -92.50 -28.68 33.92
CA ILE A 122 -92.57 -30.04 34.46
C ILE A 122 -93.62 -30.08 35.58
N ASN A 123 -94.90 -30.00 35.24
CA ASN A 123 -95.95 -30.41 36.17
C ASN A 123 -97.19 -30.86 35.39
N LEU A 124 -97.76 -31.99 35.82
CA LEU A 124 -98.94 -32.72 35.31
C LEU A 124 -98.72 -33.72 34.17
N GLN A 125 -98.48 -34.99 34.52
CA GLN A 125 -98.99 -36.14 33.75
C GLN A 125 -99.22 -37.34 34.69
N THR A 126 -100.40 -37.97 34.58
CA THR A 126 -100.92 -39.00 35.50
C THR A 126 -100.65 -40.45 35.04
N PRO A 127 -100.69 -41.44 35.96
CA PRO A 127 -100.07 -42.77 35.77
C PRO A 127 -100.71 -43.72 34.73
N GLU A 128 -101.95 -43.48 34.30
CA GLU A 128 -102.69 -44.39 33.42
C GLU A 128 -102.29 -44.26 31.93
N GLU A 129 -101.69 -43.13 31.54
CA GLU A 129 -101.17 -42.88 30.19
C GLU A 129 -99.78 -43.53 29.96
N CYS A 130 -99.11 -43.94 31.04
CA CYS A 130 -97.81 -44.60 31.00
C CYS A 130 -97.91 -46.07 30.55
N LEU A 131 -98.95 -46.79 30.99
CA LEU A 131 -99.10 -48.23 30.73
C LEU A 131 -99.54 -48.55 29.28
N TYR A 132 -100.37 -47.70 28.67
CA TYR A 132 -100.76 -47.84 27.26
C TYR A 132 -99.59 -47.55 26.30
N ASN A 133 -98.80 -46.51 26.59
CA ASN A 133 -97.63 -46.18 25.80
C ASN A 133 -96.54 -47.26 25.89
N LEU A 134 -96.37 -47.93 27.04
CA LEU A 134 -95.35 -48.98 27.22
C LEU A 134 -95.56 -50.20 26.30
N THR A 135 -96.82 -50.55 26.02
CA THR A 135 -97.16 -51.73 25.22
C THR A 135 -97.05 -51.45 23.71
N LEU A 136 -97.41 -50.24 23.27
CA LEU A 136 -97.22 -49.78 21.89
C LEU A 136 -95.74 -49.49 21.56
N LEU A 137 -94.98 -49.00 22.55
CA LEU A 137 -93.55 -48.80 22.43
C LEU A 137 -92.84 -50.14 22.24
N SER A 138 -93.16 -51.17 23.01
CA SER A 138 -92.54 -52.51 22.92
C SER A 138 -92.62 -53.14 21.52
N THR A 139 -93.79 -53.13 20.87
CA THR A 139 -93.97 -53.66 19.50
C THR A 139 -93.28 -52.82 18.43
N THR A 140 -93.23 -51.50 18.62
CA THR A 140 -92.53 -50.57 17.72
C THR A 140 -91.01 -50.73 17.86
N THR A 141 -90.53 -50.83 19.10
CA THR A 141 -89.13 -51.03 19.46
C THR A 141 -88.58 -52.31 18.84
N ASN A 142 -89.34 -53.41 18.81
CA ASN A 142 -88.87 -54.68 18.25
C ASN A 142 -88.65 -54.62 16.72
N LYS A 143 -89.53 -53.95 15.97
CA LYS A 143 -89.34 -53.74 14.53
C LYS A 143 -88.20 -52.77 14.22
N SER A 144 -88.04 -51.71 15.02
CA SER A 144 -86.89 -50.82 14.88
C SER A 144 -85.58 -51.51 15.27
N LEU A 145 -85.58 -52.39 16.27
CA LEU A 145 -84.38 -53.11 16.72
C LEU A 145 -83.89 -54.09 15.65
N SER A 146 -84.79 -54.76 14.93
CA SER A 146 -84.44 -55.61 13.78
C SER A 146 -83.86 -54.81 12.62
N ARG A 147 -84.39 -53.62 12.31
CA ARG A 147 -83.79 -52.71 11.31
C ARG A 147 -82.43 -52.17 11.75
N ILE A 148 -82.28 -51.81 13.03
CA ILE A 148 -81.02 -51.34 13.61
C ILE A 148 -79.97 -52.45 13.58
N SER A 149 -80.34 -53.69 13.88
CA SER A 149 -79.45 -54.86 13.77
C SER A 149 -79.00 -55.10 12.33
N GLN A 150 -79.89 -55.01 11.34
CA GLN A 150 -79.53 -55.14 9.94
C GLN A 150 -78.64 -53.98 9.44
N GLN A 151 -78.92 -52.75 9.90
CA GLN A 151 -78.08 -51.58 9.63
C GLN A 151 -76.71 -51.68 10.30
N LEU A 152 -76.61 -52.25 11.51
CA LEU A 152 -75.35 -52.50 12.20
C LEU A 152 -74.49 -53.52 11.47
N VAL A 153 -75.08 -54.58 10.91
CA VAL A 153 -74.36 -55.58 10.10
C VAL A 153 -73.92 -55.00 8.75
N GLU A 154 -74.76 -54.21 8.07
CA GLU A 154 -74.33 -53.48 6.86
C GLU A 154 -73.27 -52.42 7.16
N GLN A 155 -73.37 -51.74 8.31
CA GLN A 155 -72.41 -50.74 8.74
C GLN A 155 -71.08 -51.38 9.16
N SER A 156 -71.09 -52.57 9.78
CA SER A 156 -69.85 -53.30 10.10
C SER A 156 -69.16 -53.77 8.82
N ALA A 157 -69.90 -54.28 7.83
CA ALA A 157 -69.33 -54.65 6.53
C ALA A 157 -68.77 -53.43 5.77
N LYS A 158 -69.46 -52.29 5.81
CA LYS A 158 -68.96 -51.03 5.24
C LYS A 158 -67.75 -50.48 6.00
N ASN A 159 -67.69 -50.65 7.32
CA ASN A 159 -66.52 -50.25 8.12
C ASN A 159 -65.30 -51.12 7.82
N GLU A 160 -65.49 -52.42 7.57
CA GLU A 160 -64.41 -53.33 7.18
C GLU A 160 -63.87 -52.96 5.79
N GLU A 161 -64.76 -52.68 4.81
CA GLU A 161 -64.36 -52.14 3.50
C GLU A 161 -63.67 -50.76 3.62
N TYR A 162 -64.17 -49.89 4.51
CA TYR A 162 -63.57 -48.58 4.75
C TYR A 162 -62.18 -48.70 5.39
N ASN A 163 -61.99 -49.61 6.34
CA ASN A 163 -60.68 -49.87 6.96
C ASN A 163 -59.70 -50.48 5.98
N GLU A 164 -60.10 -51.45 5.14
CA GLU A 164 -59.21 -51.96 4.07
C GLU A 164 -58.82 -50.87 3.08
N ARG A 165 -59.79 -50.03 2.67
CA ARG A 165 -59.50 -48.87 1.81
C ARG A 165 -58.59 -47.86 2.48
N LEU A 166 -58.78 -47.60 3.78
CA LEU A 166 -57.95 -46.68 4.55
C LEU A 166 -56.52 -47.23 4.68
N ASN A 167 -56.35 -48.50 5.05
CA ASN A 167 -55.03 -49.14 5.12
C ASN A 167 -54.34 -49.17 3.76
N THR A 168 -55.08 -49.46 2.69
CA THR A 168 -54.55 -49.39 1.32
C THR A 168 -54.13 -47.96 0.95
N THR A 169 -54.93 -46.95 1.33
CA THR A 169 -54.63 -45.54 1.07
C THR A 169 -53.44 -45.06 1.88
N ILE A 170 -53.32 -45.44 3.16
CA ILE A 170 -52.18 -45.13 4.02
C ILE A 170 -50.91 -45.80 3.49
N SER A 171 -50.98 -47.06 3.09
CA SER A 171 -49.84 -47.77 2.48
C SER A 171 -49.40 -47.11 1.17
N GLN A 172 -50.35 -46.72 0.31
CA GLN A 172 -50.06 -45.96 -0.91
C GLN A 172 -49.46 -44.58 -0.60
N GLN A 173 -49.98 -43.85 0.38
CA GLN A 173 -49.44 -42.55 0.81
C GLN A 173 -48.04 -42.68 1.40
N SER A 174 -47.78 -43.72 2.21
CA SER A 174 -46.46 -43.99 2.77
C SER A 174 -45.44 -44.28 1.68
N LYS A 175 -45.83 -45.02 0.64
CA LYS A 175 -44.97 -45.30 -0.52
C LYS A 175 -44.71 -44.05 -1.37
N ILE A 176 -45.71 -43.18 -1.53
CA ILE A 176 -45.54 -41.87 -2.20
C ILE A 176 -44.59 -40.98 -1.39
N LEU A 177 -44.71 -40.97 -0.07
CA LEU A 177 -43.85 -40.18 0.82
C LEU A 177 -42.41 -40.71 0.82
N GLU A 178 -42.21 -42.02 0.89
CA GLU A 178 -40.91 -42.67 0.78
C GLU A 178 -40.24 -42.35 -0.56
N GLN A 179 -41.00 -42.45 -1.67
CA GLN A 179 -40.51 -42.08 -2.99
C GLN A 179 -40.17 -40.59 -3.07
N PHE A 180 -40.99 -39.71 -2.49
CA PHE A 180 -40.71 -38.27 -2.42
C PHE A 180 -39.44 -37.97 -1.63
N ILE A 181 -39.24 -38.61 -0.47
CA ILE A 181 -38.02 -38.43 0.35
C ILE A 181 -36.80 -38.93 -0.41
N ASN A 182 -36.87 -40.11 -1.03
CA ASN A 182 -35.77 -40.66 -1.80
C ASN A 182 -35.43 -39.79 -3.02
N ASP A 183 -36.45 -39.31 -3.75
CA ASP A 183 -36.26 -38.40 -4.88
C ASP A 183 -35.73 -37.04 -4.42
N PHE A 184 -36.16 -36.54 -3.26
CA PHE A 184 -35.65 -35.31 -2.67
C PHE A 184 -34.18 -35.43 -2.26
N VAL A 185 -33.81 -36.49 -1.55
CA VAL A 185 -32.42 -36.78 -1.14
C VAL A 185 -31.54 -36.91 -2.38
N LYS A 186 -31.96 -37.70 -3.37
CA LYS A 186 -31.23 -37.85 -4.63
C LYS A 186 -31.06 -36.52 -5.36
N ARG A 187 -32.09 -35.68 -5.38
CA ARG A 187 -32.02 -34.35 -6.00
C ARG A 187 -31.10 -33.40 -5.24
N MET A 188 -31.09 -33.46 -3.91
CA MET A 188 -30.16 -32.68 -3.08
C MET A 188 -28.72 -33.14 -3.30
N ASP A 189 -28.47 -34.44 -3.37
CA ASP A 189 -27.15 -35.02 -3.69
C ASP A 189 -26.66 -34.59 -5.09
N ASP A 190 -27.53 -34.63 -6.09
CA ASP A 190 -27.25 -34.14 -7.44
C ASP A 190 -26.92 -32.63 -7.45
N ILE A 191 -27.64 -31.83 -6.66
CA ILE A 191 -27.40 -30.39 -6.52
C ILE A 191 -26.05 -30.14 -5.83
N PHE A 192 -25.76 -30.82 -4.72
CA PHE A 192 -24.50 -30.66 -3.99
C PHE A 192 -23.31 -31.11 -4.82
N THR A 193 -23.43 -32.23 -5.54
CA THR A 193 -22.38 -32.72 -6.44
C THR A 193 -22.12 -31.73 -7.57
N LYS A 194 -23.16 -31.20 -8.21
CA LYS A 194 -23.02 -30.17 -9.25
C LYS A 194 -22.43 -28.87 -8.71
N MET A 195 -22.88 -28.43 -7.53
CA MET A 195 -22.39 -27.22 -6.89
C MET A 195 -20.92 -27.37 -6.50
N HIS A 196 -20.53 -28.51 -5.95
CA HIS A 196 -19.12 -28.81 -5.63
C HIS A 196 -18.25 -28.79 -6.89
N GLY A 197 -18.67 -29.46 -7.96
CA GLY A 197 -17.95 -29.45 -9.24
C GLY A 197 -17.85 -28.04 -9.85
N GLN A 198 -18.91 -27.23 -9.78
CA GLN A 198 -18.89 -25.84 -10.25
C GLN A 198 -17.99 -24.95 -9.39
N ILE A 199 -18.00 -25.11 -8.07
CA ILE A 199 -17.12 -24.35 -7.17
C ILE A 199 -15.66 -24.74 -7.42
N GLU A 200 -15.36 -26.04 -7.53
CA GLU A 200 -14.01 -26.52 -7.83
C GLU A 200 -13.50 -25.97 -9.17
N GLN A 201 -14.34 -26.01 -10.20
CA GLN A 201 -13.99 -25.47 -11.52
C GLN A 201 -13.81 -23.95 -11.47
N ASN A 202 -14.70 -23.21 -10.82
CA ASN A 202 -14.57 -21.76 -10.68
C ASN A 202 -13.29 -21.37 -9.92
N ILE A 203 -12.89 -22.13 -8.89
CA ILE A 203 -11.64 -21.90 -8.17
C ILE A 203 -10.43 -22.17 -9.07
N LYS A 204 -10.46 -23.26 -9.87
CA LYS A 204 -9.41 -23.57 -10.85
C LYS A 204 -9.31 -22.49 -11.93
N ASP A 205 -10.42 -22.12 -12.55
CA ASP A 205 -10.49 -21.11 -13.61
C ASP A 205 -10.03 -19.74 -13.09
N PHE A 206 -10.50 -19.34 -11.90
CA PHE A 206 -10.06 -18.11 -11.26
C PHE A 206 -8.56 -18.15 -10.96
N GLY A 207 -8.06 -19.25 -10.39
CA GLY A 207 -6.64 -19.43 -10.10
C GLY A 207 -5.79 -19.32 -11.37
N GLU A 208 -6.16 -20.05 -12.41
CA GLU A 208 -5.47 -20.04 -13.71
C GLU A 208 -5.50 -18.65 -14.35
N GLU A 209 -6.63 -17.94 -14.31
CA GLU A 209 -6.76 -16.57 -14.81
C GLU A 209 -5.88 -15.59 -14.01
N GLN A 210 -5.85 -15.68 -12.67
CA GLN A 210 -5.00 -14.81 -11.84
C GLN A 210 -3.52 -15.10 -12.04
N PHE A 211 -3.12 -16.38 -12.10
CA PHE A 211 -1.74 -16.76 -12.39
C PHE A 211 -1.31 -16.29 -13.78
N LYS A 212 -2.19 -16.40 -14.77
CA LYS A 212 -1.92 -15.92 -16.13
C LYS A 212 -1.80 -14.40 -16.18
N LYS A 213 -2.72 -13.66 -15.56
CA LYS A 213 -2.61 -12.19 -15.44
C LYS A 213 -1.32 -11.77 -14.74
N CYS A 214 -0.92 -12.48 -13.70
CA CYS A 214 0.34 -12.23 -13.00
C CYS A 214 1.55 -12.50 -13.91
N ALA A 215 1.55 -13.63 -14.62
CA ALA A 215 2.61 -13.99 -15.57
C ALA A 215 2.72 -12.95 -16.70
N ASP A 216 1.61 -12.57 -17.33
CA ASP A 216 1.56 -11.56 -18.39
C ASP A 216 2.06 -10.20 -17.88
N THR A 217 1.71 -9.82 -16.65
CA THR A 217 2.18 -8.58 -16.01
C THR A 217 3.68 -8.62 -15.74
N LEU A 218 4.20 -9.76 -15.25
CA LEU A 218 5.63 -9.96 -15.02
C LEU A 218 6.43 -9.96 -16.33
N GLU A 219 5.90 -10.55 -17.39
CA GLU A 219 6.49 -10.52 -18.73
C GLU A 219 6.55 -9.09 -19.27
N ALA A 220 5.44 -8.35 -19.20
CA ALA A 220 5.40 -6.94 -19.61
C ALA A 220 6.36 -6.05 -18.79
N LEU A 221 6.48 -6.29 -17.48
CA LEU A 221 7.43 -5.60 -16.61
C LEU A 221 8.87 -5.92 -17.03
N THR A 222 9.17 -7.18 -17.29
CA THR A 222 10.49 -7.66 -17.72
C THR A 222 10.88 -7.03 -19.05
N ASP A 223 9.97 -7.00 -20.03
CA ASP A 223 10.19 -6.36 -21.32
C ASP A 223 10.44 -4.87 -21.20
N LYS A 224 9.65 -4.17 -20.37
CA LYS A 224 9.81 -2.74 -20.12
C LYS A 224 11.16 -2.44 -19.45
N MET A 225 11.58 -3.26 -18.49
CA MET A 225 12.86 -3.12 -17.79
C MET A 225 14.04 -3.44 -18.71
N SER A 226 13.90 -4.44 -19.57
CA SER A 226 14.89 -4.79 -20.61
C SER A 226 15.04 -3.67 -21.64
N SER A 227 13.93 -3.11 -22.12
CA SER A 227 13.91 -1.97 -23.04
C SER A 227 14.55 -0.72 -22.42
N LEU A 228 14.18 -0.38 -21.18
CA LEU A 228 14.76 0.75 -20.45
C LEU A 228 16.27 0.56 -20.23
N SER A 229 16.70 -0.63 -19.85
CA SER A 229 18.12 -0.96 -19.65
C SER A 229 18.92 -0.84 -20.96
N LYS A 230 18.38 -1.36 -22.07
CA LYS A 230 19.00 -1.18 -23.41
C LYS A 230 19.08 0.29 -23.81
N GLY A 231 18.03 1.07 -23.56
CA GLY A 231 18.00 2.51 -23.82
C GLY A 231 19.08 3.26 -23.04
N LEU A 232 19.18 3.00 -21.73
CA LEU A 232 20.21 3.58 -20.86
C LEU A 232 21.63 3.19 -21.29
N LEU A 233 21.85 1.94 -21.70
CA LEU A 233 23.16 1.48 -22.17
C LEU A 233 23.57 2.16 -23.48
N GLU A 234 22.66 2.33 -24.45
CA GLU A 234 22.95 3.04 -25.69
C GLU A 234 23.13 4.55 -25.48
N GLU A 235 22.38 5.15 -24.56
CA GLU A 235 22.57 6.55 -24.16
C GLU A 235 23.94 6.75 -23.47
N GLN A 236 24.30 5.89 -22.52
CA GLN A 236 25.63 5.92 -21.89
C GLN A 236 26.75 5.73 -22.91
N LYS A 237 26.60 4.77 -23.83
CA LYS A 237 27.57 4.55 -24.91
C LYS A 237 27.72 5.79 -25.79
N THR A 238 26.62 6.46 -26.14
CA THR A 238 26.64 7.70 -26.92
C THR A 238 27.34 8.82 -26.16
N ASN A 239 27.01 9.00 -24.88
CA ASN A 239 27.63 10.02 -24.03
C ASN A 239 29.14 9.79 -23.85
N VAL A 240 29.55 8.53 -23.62
CA VAL A 240 30.97 8.16 -23.52
C VAL A 240 31.69 8.41 -24.85
N GLN A 241 31.08 8.07 -25.98
CA GLN A 241 31.65 8.35 -27.30
C GLN A 241 31.83 9.86 -27.56
N GLN A 242 30.84 10.68 -27.19
CA GLN A 242 30.93 12.15 -27.28
C GLN A 242 32.01 12.70 -26.36
N MET A 243 32.10 12.20 -25.13
CA MET A 243 33.14 12.60 -24.18
C MET A 243 34.54 12.25 -24.69
N ILE A 244 34.74 11.05 -25.24
CA ILE A 244 36.01 10.63 -25.86
C ILE A 244 36.35 11.53 -27.06
N ALA A 245 35.38 11.82 -27.92
CA ALA A 245 35.57 12.70 -29.06
C ALA A 245 35.97 14.12 -28.64
N GLY A 246 35.24 14.70 -27.68
CA GLY A 246 35.54 16.03 -27.13
C GLY A 246 36.92 16.09 -26.47
N THR A 247 37.24 15.09 -25.65
CA THR A 247 38.57 14.97 -25.01
C THR A 247 39.67 14.87 -26.05
N ASN A 248 39.48 14.10 -27.12
CA ASN A 248 40.46 14.02 -28.21
C ASN A 248 40.64 15.35 -28.93
N THR A 249 39.57 16.11 -29.16
CA THR A 249 39.64 17.45 -29.75
C THR A 249 40.42 18.42 -28.86
N GLU A 250 40.16 18.41 -27.55
CA GLU A 250 40.89 19.24 -26.60
C GLU A 250 42.37 18.84 -26.51
N LEU A 251 42.66 17.53 -26.44
CA LEU A 251 44.04 17.03 -26.46
C LEU A 251 44.78 17.40 -27.74
N GLN A 252 44.12 17.36 -28.90
CA GLN A 252 44.69 17.85 -30.15
C GLN A 252 44.97 19.36 -30.10
N SER A 253 44.05 20.15 -29.54
CA SER A 253 44.24 21.60 -29.37
C SER A 253 45.44 21.90 -28.47
N VAL A 254 45.54 21.23 -27.32
CA VAL A 254 46.68 21.34 -26.40
C VAL A 254 47.98 20.94 -27.09
N SER A 255 48.00 19.79 -27.77
CA SER A 255 49.17 19.31 -28.51
C SER A 255 49.61 20.30 -29.59
N SER A 256 48.67 20.86 -30.34
CA SER A 256 48.92 21.89 -31.35
C SER A 256 49.51 23.15 -30.72
N ASN A 257 48.94 23.62 -29.61
CA ASN A 257 49.42 24.81 -28.90
C ASN A 257 50.83 24.60 -28.33
N VAL A 258 51.08 23.44 -27.70
CA VAL A 258 52.43 23.05 -27.24
C VAL A 258 53.43 23.03 -28.40
N THR A 259 53.05 22.47 -29.56
CA THR A 259 53.91 22.44 -30.75
C THR A 259 54.24 23.86 -31.25
N VAL A 260 53.24 24.75 -31.29
CA VAL A 260 53.43 26.16 -31.66
C VAL A 260 54.38 26.86 -30.69
N GLN A 261 54.19 26.67 -29.39
CA GLN A 261 55.04 27.26 -28.35
C GLN A 261 56.48 26.75 -28.42
N ILE A 262 56.68 25.43 -28.58
CA ILE A 262 58.01 24.83 -28.75
C ILE A 262 58.69 25.39 -29.99
N THR A 263 57.97 25.50 -31.11
CA THR A 263 58.52 26.04 -32.35
C THR A 263 58.90 27.51 -32.18
N SER A 264 58.05 28.31 -31.55
CA SER A 264 58.34 29.72 -31.23
C SER A 264 59.59 29.86 -30.35
N LEU A 265 59.71 29.03 -29.31
CA LEU A 265 60.87 29.01 -28.43
C LEU A 265 62.14 28.63 -29.20
N CYS A 266 62.09 27.58 -30.02
CA CYS A 266 63.21 27.18 -30.87
C CYS A 266 63.63 28.32 -31.80
N THR A 267 62.68 28.98 -32.49
CA THR A 267 62.99 30.13 -33.35
C THR A 267 63.66 31.25 -32.57
N ARG A 268 63.13 31.63 -31.40
CA ARG A 268 63.73 32.67 -30.55
C ARG A 268 65.14 32.29 -30.11
N MET A 269 65.36 31.03 -29.74
CA MET A 269 66.66 30.53 -29.31
C MET A 269 67.67 30.54 -30.46
N THR A 270 67.26 30.12 -31.67
CA THR A 270 68.07 30.21 -32.88
C THR A 270 68.44 31.66 -33.22
N SER A 271 67.48 32.59 -33.16
CA SER A 271 67.75 34.01 -33.40
C SER A 271 68.70 34.60 -32.35
N ALA A 272 68.53 34.26 -31.06
CA ALA A 272 69.42 34.70 -30.00
C ALA A 272 70.86 34.18 -30.21
N LEU A 273 71.00 32.90 -30.59
CA LEU A 273 72.31 32.31 -30.92
C LEU A 273 72.95 32.98 -32.14
N ALA A 274 72.17 33.28 -33.19
CA ALA A 274 72.66 33.98 -34.37
C ALA A 274 73.15 35.40 -34.03
N ASN A 275 72.38 36.14 -33.24
CA ASN A 275 72.75 37.48 -32.78
C ASN A 275 74.01 37.45 -31.91
N LEU A 276 74.12 36.49 -30.99
CA LEU A 276 75.29 36.31 -30.15
C LEU A 276 76.53 36.01 -30.99
N ARG A 277 76.41 35.14 -32.00
CA ARG A 277 77.49 34.84 -32.94
C ARG A 277 77.90 36.08 -33.73
N SER A 278 76.95 36.83 -34.28
CA SER A 278 77.23 38.08 -35.02
C SER A 278 77.95 39.09 -34.13
N SER A 279 77.50 39.27 -32.89
CA SER A 279 78.14 40.17 -31.94
C SER A 279 79.55 39.70 -31.55
N GLN A 280 79.78 38.39 -31.43
CA GLN A 280 81.12 37.85 -31.20
C GLN A 280 82.04 38.06 -32.41
N ASP A 281 81.56 37.85 -33.63
CA ASP A 281 82.34 38.09 -34.86
C ASP A 281 82.71 39.57 -35.01
N GLU A 282 81.79 40.50 -34.72
CA GLU A 282 82.09 41.94 -34.71
C GLU A 282 83.16 42.29 -33.68
N LYS A 283 83.05 41.78 -32.44
CA LYS A 283 84.05 41.99 -31.39
C LYS A 283 85.42 41.44 -31.79
N LEU A 284 85.47 40.23 -32.33
CA LEU A 284 86.71 39.61 -32.80
C LEU A 284 87.33 40.41 -33.95
N THR A 285 86.51 40.89 -34.89
CA THR A 285 86.96 41.74 -36.00
C THR A 285 87.57 43.04 -35.47
N SER A 286 86.89 43.71 -34.53
CA SER A 286 87.41 44.93 -33.90
C SER A 286 88.70 44.68 -33.13
N ILE A 287 88.85 43.55 -32.43
CA ILE A 287 90.11 43.17 -31.78
C ILE A 287 91.23 42.99 -32.80
N VAL A 288 90.97 42.31 -33.93
CA VAL A 288 91.94 42.11 -35.00
C VAL A 288 92.35 43.45 -35.64
N GLU A 289 91.40 44.34 -35.91
CA GLU A 289 91.68 45.68 -36.45
C GLU A 289 92.53 46.50 -35.48
N ASN A 290 92.19 46.51 -34.20
CA ASN A 290 92.98 47.19 -33.17
C ASN A 290 94.40 46.61 -33.06
N TYR A 291 94.54 45.29 -33.15
CA TYR A 291 95.84 44.63 -33.13
C TYR A 291 96.68 44.98 -34.37
N ASN A 292 96.06 45.04 -35.55
CA ASN A 292 96.73 45.47 -36.78
C ASN A 292 97.18 46.92 -36.70
N ALA A 293 96.31 47.83 -36.23
CA ALA A 293 96.65 49.24 -36.04
C ALA A 293 97.78 49.41 -35.02
N LEU A 294 97.78 48.63 -33.93
CA LEU A 294 98.87 48.62 -32.95
C LEU A 294 100.18 48.13 -33.57
N SER A 295 100.13 47.04 -34.35
CA SER A 295 101.28 46.48 -35.05
C SER A 295 101.88 47.48 -36.05
N GLU A 296 101.04 48.15 -36.83
CA GLU A 296 101.45 49.17 -37.80
C GLU A 296 102.06 50.39 -37.11
N LYS A 297 101.46 50.83 -36.00
CA LYS A 297 102.04 51.89 -35.16
C LYS A 297 103.39 51.48 -34.58
N LEU A 298 103.54 50.24 -34.10
CA LEU A 298 104.81 49.73 -33.57
C LEU A 298 105.89 49.65 -34.67
N ALA A 299 105.51 49.21 -35.87
CA ALA A 299 106.39 49.14 -37.03
C ALA A 299 106.84 50.54 -37.48
N SER A 300 105.91 51.50 -37.56
CA SER A 300 106.22 52.90 -37.83
C SER A 300 107.14 53.48 -36.76
N GLN A 301 106.86 53.25 -35.48
CA GLN A 301 107.73 53.70 -34.39
C GLN A 301 109.12 53.08 -34.46
N ASN A 302 109.24 51.79 -34.78
CA ASN A 302 110.54 51.13 -34.96
C ASN A 302 111.29 51.67 -36.18
N SER A 303 110.58 51.97 -37.27
CA SER A 303 111.17 52.56 -38.47
C SER A 303 111.67 53.98 -38.18
N ASP A 304 110.84 54.83 -37.57
CA ASP A 304 111.21 56.18 -37.14
C ASP A 304 112.36 56.14 -36.14
N PHE A 305 112.35 55.19 -35.20
CA PHE A 305 113.45 54.99 -34.27
C PHE A 305 114.73 54.60 -35.00
N ALA A 306 114.67 53.65 -35.94
CA ALA A 306 115.82 53.24 -36.72
C ALA A 306 116.36 54.37 -37.60
N GLU A 307 115.49 55.15 -38.23
CA GLU A 307 115.87 56.30 -39.06
C GLU A 307 116.49 57.41 -38.20
N LYS A 308 115.86 57.78 -37.08
CA LYS A 308 116.43 58.73 -36.12
C LYS A 308 117.73 58.23 -35.53
N MET A 309 117.82 56.97 -35.15
CA MET A 309 119.04 56.37 -34.62
C MET A 309 120.15 56.41 -35.67
N ASN A 310 119.87 56.09 -36.93
CA ASN A 310 120.86 56.13 -38.01
C ASN A 310 121.28 57.58 -38.35
N ALA A 311 120.33 58.52 -38.38
CA ALA A 311 120.61 59.94 -38.55
C ALA A 311 121.42 60.51 -37.37
N GLN A 312 121.09 60.11 -36.15
CA GLN A 312 121.81 60.49 -34.93
C GLN A 312 123.19 59.84 -34.87
N PHE A 313 123.35 58.60 -35.34
CA PHE A 313 124.64 57.93 -35.44
C PHE A 313 125.53 58.61 -36.48
N ASN A 314 124.99 58.98 -37.65
CA ASN A 314 125.72 59.75 -38.66
C ASN A 314 126.08 61.17 -38.18
N ALA A 315 125.15 61.85 -37.51
CA ALA A 315 125.39 63.17 -36.94
C ALA A 315 126.39 63.13 -35.77
N GLU A 316 126.38 62.08 -34.95
CA GLU A 316 127.40 61.83 -33.92
C GLU A 316 128.74 61.40 -34.55
N TYR A 317 128.75 60.71 -35.69
CA TYR A 317 129.97 60.36 -36.42
C TYR A 317 130.63 61.60 -37.04
N GLU A 318 129.84 62.52 -37.62
CA GLU A 318 130.30 63.85 -38.07
C GLU A 318 130.74 64.72 -36.89
N LYS A 319 129.99 64.72 -35.78
CA LYS A 319 130.39 65.41 -34.55
C LYS A 319 131.68 64.83 -33.95
N ILE A 320 131.89 63.52 -33.87
CA ILE A 320 133.14 62.92 -33.35
C ILE A 320 134.35 63.34 -34.19
N GLN A 321 134.16 63.55 -35.50
CA GLN A 321 135.20 64.05 -36.39
C GLN A 321 135.53 65.53 -36.12
N GLU A 322 134.57 66.34 -35.68
CA GLU A 322 134.71 67.77 -35.37
C GLU A 322 135.02 68.06 -33.87
N GLN A 323 134.62 67.16 -32.97
CA GLN A 323 134.60 67.28 -31.50
C GLN A 323 135.86 66.70 -30.82
N ASN A 324 136.88 66.30 -31.59
CA ASN A 324 138.24 66.09 -31.08
C ASN A 324 138.89 67.39 -30.55
N THR A 325 138.21 68.55 -30.71
CA THR A 325 138.78 69.87 -30.38
C THR A 325 138.19 70.55 -29.14
N ASN A 326 137.02 70.18 -28.59
CA ASN A 326 136.42 70.97 -27.48
C ASN A 326 135.47 70.20 -26.54
N SER A 327 135.98 69.22 -25.78
CA SER A 327 135.21 68.55 -24.72
C SER A 327 135.47 69.21 -23.35
N LEU A 328 134.50 69.96 -22.83
CA LEU A 328 134.27 70.08 -21.37
C LEU A 328 132.93 70.76 -20.99
N GLN A 329 132.20 71.40 -21.91
CA GLN A 329 130.98 72.16 -21.56
C GLN A 329 129.64 71.43 -21.83
N GLN A 330 129.61 70.40 -22.69
CA GLN A 330 128.36 69.74 -23.12
C GLN A 330 127.83 68.64 -22.17
N MET A 331 128.52 68.39 -21.06
CA MET A 331 128.09 67.38 -20.09
C MET A 331 126.90 67.85 -19.22
N VAL A 332 126.56 69.15 -19.27
CA VAL A 332 125.43 69.74 -18.53
C VAL A 332 124.13 69.72 -19.35
N ASP A 333 124.19 70.01 -20.66
CA ASP A 333 122.99 70.09 -21.51
C ASP A 333 122.33 68.71 -21.75
N LEU A 334 123.10 67.61 -21.67
CA LEU A 334 122.57 66.25 -21.80
C LEU A 334 121.68 65.85 -20.62
N LYS A 335 121.91 66.45 -19.44
CA LYS A 335 121.14 66.15 -18.21
C LYS A 335 119.72 66.74 -18.28
N ASP A 336 119.56 67.94 -18.83
CA ASP A 336 118.28 68.63 -18.88
C ASP A 336 117.35 68.02 -19.93
N ALA A 337 117.90 67.61 -21.08
CA ALA A 337 117.17 66.86 -22.11
C ALA A 337 116.70 65.47 -21.60
N TYR A 338 117.51 64.79 -20.78
CA TYR A 338 117.12 63.51 -20.19
C TYR A 338 116.03 63.65 -19.12
N ALA A 339 115.98 64.79 -18.42
CA ALA A 339 114.94 65.08 -17.44
C ALA A 339 113.59 65.38 -18.11
N GLU A 340 113.60 66.14 -19.21
CA GLU A 340 112.39 66.50 -19.96
C GLU A 340 111.73 65.28 -20.62
N VAL A 341 112.51 64.42 -21.28
CA VAL A 341 112.00 63.17 -21.88
C VAL A 341 111.44 62.22 -20.83
N ASN A 342 112.11 62.09 -19.68
CA ASN A 342 111.57 61.28 -18.59
C ASN A 342 110.26 61.85 -18.02
N GLN A 343 110.12 63.17 -17.96
CA GLN A 343 108.92 63.82 -17.46
C GLN A 343 107.73 63.65 -18.41
N GLU A 344 107.93 63.84 -19.72
CA GLU A 344 106.91 63.57 -20.72
C GLU A 344 106.51 62.09 -20.77
N MET A 345 107.48 61.17 -20.66
CA MET A 345 107.21 59.74 -20.61
C MET A 345 106.40 59.36 -19.37
N LEU A 346 106.71 59.94 -18.20
CA LEU A 346 105.94 59.75 -16.98
C LEU A 346 104.52 60.30 -17.13
N GLN A 347 104.36 61.48 -17.71
CA GLN A 347 103.06 62.14 -17.87
C GLN A 347 102.16 61.38 -18.85
N SER A 348 102.73 60.92 -19.98
CA SER A 348 102.06 60.08 -20.97
C SER A 348 101.65 58.72 -20.38
N SER A 349 102.55 58.05 -19.67
CA SER A 349 102.26 56.77 -19.00
C SER A 349 101.17 56.93 -17.92
N THR A 350 101.19 58.04 -17.18
CA THR A 350 100.16 58.34 -16.16
C THR A 350 98.80 58.63 -16.79
N SER A 351 98.76 59.35 -17.92
CA SER A 351 97.51 59.63 -18.65
C SER A 351 96.92 58.35 -19.24
N MET A 352 97.74 57.51 -19.88
CA MET A 352 97.32 56.23 -20.45
C MET A 352 96.77 55.29 -19.37
N ASN A 353 97.41 55.24 -18.20
CA ASN A 353 96.94 54.40 -17.10
C ASN A 353 95.60 54.88 -16.52
N ARG A 354 95.34 56.20 -16.54
CA ARG A 354 94.05 56.79 -16.16
C ARG A 354 92.94 56.42 -17.15
N GLU A 355 93.22 56.50 -18.44
CA GLU A 355 92.27 56.18 -19.51
C GLU A 355 91.90 54.69 -19.50
N VAL A 356 92.90 53.80 -19.46
CA VAL A 356 92.69 52.34 -19.34
C VAL A 356 91.88 52.00 -18.09
N SER A 357 92.16 52.65 -16.95
CA SER A 357 91.41 52.43 -15.72
C SER A 357 89.95 52.89 -15.82
N ALA A 358 89.67 53.98 -16.56
CA ALA A 358 88.32 54.48 -16.78
C ALA A 358 87.52 53.57 -17.73
N GLU A 359 88.15 53.14 -18.83
CA GLU A 359 87.56 52.22 -19.82
C GLU A 359 87.19 50.87 -19.17
N LEU A 360 88.10 50.32 -18.37
CA LEU A 360 87.90 49.06 -17.66
C LEU A 360 86.76 49.19 -16.65
N ARG A 361 86.70 50.30 -15.91
CA ARG A 361 85.65 50.57 -14.93
C ARG A 361 84.28 50.70 -15.59
N ASN A 362 84.19 51.39 -16.73
CA ASN A 362 82.94 51.51 -17.49
C ASN A 362 82.50 50.15 -18.05
N SER A 363 83.41 49.39 -18.66
CA SER A 363 83.10 48.05 -19.17
C SER A 363 82.61 47.11 -18.08
N LEU A 364 83.27 47.09 -16.91
CA LEU A 364 82.81 46.28 -15.77
C LEU A 364 81.44 46.76 -15.24
N SER A 365 81.22 48.07 -15.18
CA SER A 365 79.94 48.63 -14.70
C SER A 365 78.78 48.24 -15.62
N THR A 366 78.96 48.32 -16.94
CA THR A 366 77.96 47.90 -17.93
C THR A 366 77.72 46.40 -17.85
N PHE A 367 78.79 45.60 -17.78
CA PHE A 367 78.67 44.14 -17.63
C PHE A 367 77.88 43.74 -16.38
N VAL A 368 78.20 44.34 -15.22
CA VAL A 368 77.48 44.08 -13.97
C VAL A 368 76.01 44.48 -14.09
N THR A 369 75.72 45.61 -14.74
CA THR A 369 74.35 46.09 -14.95
C THR A 369 73.54 45.13 -15.82
N ASP A 370 74.11 44.67 -16.95
CA ASP A 370 73.45 43.73 -17.85
C ASP A 370 73.22 42.37 -17.21
N LEU A 371 74.20 41.90 -16.42
CA LEU A 371 74.09 40.63 -15.68
C LEU A 371 73.01 40.73 -14.60
N GLN A 372 72.97 41.84 -13.86
CA GLN A 372 71.95 42.11 -12.85
C GLN A 372 70.54 42.18 -13.46
N LYS A 373 70.41 42.81 -14.63
CA LYS A 373 69.15 42.85 -15.38
C LYS A 373 68.71 41.47 -15.83
N THR A 374 69.61 40.69 -16.43
CA THR A 374 69.31 39.34 -16.92
C THR A 374 68.87 38.41 -15.78
N VAL A 375 69.57 38.46 -14.64
CA VAL A 375 69.17 37.70 -13.44
C VAL A 375 67.80 38.12 -12.94
N THR A 376 67.50 39.43 -12.94
CA THR A 376 66.20 39.95 -12.49
C THR A 376 65.07 39.47 -13.42
N ASP A 377 65.27 39.54 -14.73
CA ASP A 377 64.29 39.11 -15.72
C ASP A 377 64.00 37.61 -15.63
N GLU A 378 65.03 36.76 -15.46
CA GLU A 378 64.88 35.32 -15.25
C GLU A 378 64.16 34.98 -13.93
N VAL A 379 64.50 35.65 -12.83
CA VAL A 379 63.81 35.46 -11.54
C VAL A 379 62.33 35.84 -11.66
N ASN A 380 62.01 36.92 -12.36
CA ASN A 380 60.62 37.35 -12.59
C ASN A 380 59.85 36.35 -13.46
N ALA A 381 60.48 35.84 -14.52
CA ALA A 381 59.88 34.82 -15.39
C ALA A 381 59.59 33.53 -14.61
N LEU A 382 60.56 33.06 -13.82
CA LEU A 382 60.40 31.89 -12.95
C LEU A 382 59.30 32.11 -11.90
N SER A 383 59.28 33.27 -11.25
CA SER A 383 58.25 33.62 -10.27
C SER A 383 56.85 33.58 -10.89
N SER A 384 56.68 34.14 -12.09
CA SER A 384 55.39 34.15 -12.79
C SER A 384 54.94 32.73 -13.18
N ALA A 385 55.87 31.88 -13.61
CA ALA A 385 55.58 30.49 -13.93
C ALA A 385 55.17 29.68 -12.68
N ILE A 386 55.84 29.90 -11.55
CA ILE A 386 55.49 29.28 -10.26
C ILE A 386 54.08 29.69 -9.83
N VAL A 387 53.75 30.98 -9.88
CA VAL A 387 52.41 31.48 -9.52
C VAL A 387 51.33 30.83 -10.39
N THR A 388 51.54 30.80 -11.71
CA THR A 388 50.58 30.20 -12.66
C THR A 388 50.35 28.71 -12.36
N ASN A 389 51.43 27.97 -12.07
CA ASN A 389 51.33 26.55 -11.73
C ASN A 389 50.64 26.32 -10.39
N VAL A 390 50.89 27.16 -9.38
CA VAL A 390 50.22 27.07 -8.07
C VAL A 390 48.72 27.33 -8.22
N GLU A 391 48.32 28.35 -8.98
CA GLU A 391 46.90 28.62 -9.26
C GLU A 391 46.20 27.47 -9.99
N ALA A 392 46.88 26.86 -10.97
CA ALA A 392 46.36 25.69 -11.68
C ALA A 392 46.18 24.49 -10.73
N LEU A 393 47.15 24.27 -9.83
CA LEU A 393 47.09 23.22 -8.82
C LEU A 393 45.93 23.45 -7.85
N GLU A 394 45.74 24.69 -7.40
CA GLU A 394 44.66 25.08 -6.48
C GLU A 394 43.27 24.86 -7.10
N ARG A 395 43.10 25.21 -8.38
CA ARG A 395 41.86 24.90 -9.12
C ARG A 395 41.61 23.40 -9.24
N SER A 396 42.66 22.62 -9.50
CA SER A 396 42.53 21.16 -9.59
C SER A 396 42.13 20.55 -8.24
N TYR A 397 42.71 21.04 -7.14
CA TYR A 397 42.33 20.65 -5.78
C TYR A 397 40.88 21.00 -5.46
N ALA A 398 40.44 22.21 -5.81
CA ALA A 398 39.05 22.64 -5.60
C ALA A 398 38.06 21.75 -6.38
N TYR A 399 38.37 21.43 -7.64
CA TYR A 399 37.58 20.51 -8.46
C TYR A 399 37.48 19.11 -7.82
N ILE A 400 38.62 18.53 -7.42
CA ILE A 400 38.65 17.21 -6.77
C ILE A 400 37.85 17.25 -5.46
N SER A 401 38.01 18.29 -4.65
CA SER A 401 37.29 18.46 -3.39
C SER A 401 35.77 18.52 -3.60
N ASP A 402 35.30 19.26 -4.61
CA ASP A 402 33.87 19.36 -4.93
C ASP A 402 33.30 18.02 -5.43
N HIS A 403 34.04 17.30 -6.29
CA HIS A 403 33.67 15.96 -6.73
C HIS A 403 33.60 14.95 -5.57
N VAL A 404 34.57 14.95 -4.66
CA VAL A 404 34.55 14.09 -3.47
C VAL A 404 33.33 14.41 -2.59
N ARG A 405 32.98 15.71 -2.46
CA ARG A 405 31.79 16.13 -1.72
C ARG A 405 30.49 15.62 -2.36
N ASN A 406 30.38 15.71 -3.69
CA ASN A 406 29.22 15.20 -4.42
C ASN A 406 29.11 13.66 -4.33
N ILE A 407 30.22 12.94 -4.46
CA ILE A 407 30.25 11.48 -4.28
C ILE A 407 29.77 11.10 -2.87
N LYS A 408 30.27 11.79 -1.84
CA LYS A 408 29.85 11.56 -0.45
C LYS A 408 28.35 11.79 -0.27
N GLY A 409 27.82 12.91 -0.77
CA GLY A 409 26.38 13.22 -0.67
C GLY A 409 25.49 12.21 -1.40
N ASN A 410 25.91 11.73 -2.57
CA ASN A 410 25.20 10.67 -3.29
C ASN A 410 25.21 9.34 -2.52
N TYR A 411 26.34 9.00 -1.91
CA TYR A 411 26.46 7.78 -1.09
C TYR A 411 25.58 7.83 0.16
N GLU A 412 25.58 8.97 0.87
CA GLU A 412 24.70 9.21 2.03
C GLU A 412 23.22 9.13 1.63
N SER A 413 22.84 9.71 0.50
CA SER A 413 21.47 9.65 -0.02
C SER A 413 21.06 8.22 -0.39
N ALA A 414 21.95 7.45 -1.02
CA ALA A 414 21.69 6.05 -1.34
C ALA A 414 21.58 5.18 -0.08
N ALA A 415 22.42 5.42 0.93
CA ALA A 415 22.34 4.74 2.22
C ALA A 415 21.01 5.03 2.92
N GLN A 416 20.54 6.28 2.90
CA GLN A 416 19.24 6.63 3.47
C GLN A 416 18.08 5.95 2.72
N ALA A 417 18.09 5.96 1.38
CA ALA A 417 17.09 5.27 0.58
C ALA A 417 17.06 3.76 0.88
N TYR A 418 18.22 3.15 1.14
CA TYR A 418 18.30 1.74 1.55
C TYR A 418 17.69 1.51 2.94
N ILE A 419 17.97 2.38 3.91
CA ILE A 419 17.34 2.34 5.24
C ILE A 419 15.81 2.44 5.12
N ASP A 420 15.32 3.38 4.31
CA ASP A 420 13.88 3.57 4.11
C ASP A 420 13.23 2.34 3.46
N ALA A 421 13.90 1.72 2.47
CA ALA A 421 13.44 0.49 1.84
C ALA A 421 13.38 -0.69 2.83
N VAL A 422 14.39 -0.85 3.68
CA VAL A 422 14.42 -1.89 4.73
C VAL A 422 13.31 -1.66 5.74
N ASN A 423 13.09 -0.42 6.19
CA ASN A 423 12.01 -0.08 7.11
C ASN A 423 10.63 -0.35 6.50
N ASN A 424 10.45 -0.05 5.21
CA ASN A 424 9.21 -0.37 4.49
C ASN A 424 8.98 -1.89 4.41
N ALA A 425 10.02 -2.66 4.07
CA ALA A 425 9.95 -4.12 4.07
C ALA A 425 9.61 -4.68 5.47
N HIS A 426 10.19 -4.11 6.54
CA HIS A 426 9.88 -4.53 7.91
C HIS A 426 8.41 -4.27 8.28
N ARG A 427 7.88 -3.08 7.95
CA ARG A 427 6.46 -2.76 8.15
C ARG A 427 5.54 -3.66 7.32
N MET A 428 5.94 -4.01 6.10
CA MET A 428 5.19 -4.94 5.26
C MET A 428 5.13 -6.33 5.91
N ASN A 429 6.26 -6.83 6.43
CA ASN A 429 6.30 -8.11 7.13
C ASN A 429 5.42 -8.11 8.39
N GLU A 430 5.47 -7.04 9.19
CA GLU A 430 4.62 -6.88 10.37
C GLU A 430 3.12 -6.87 9.98
N SER A 431 2.77 -6.20 8.88
CA SER A 431 1.41 -6.24 8.33
C SER A 431 1.00 -7.64 7.86
N GLN A 432 1.90 -8.39 7.23
CA GLN A 432 1.64 -9.77 6.80
C GLN A 432 1.45 -10.70 8.01
N GLU A 433 2.23 -10.52 9.07
CA GLU A 433 2.12 -11.30 10.30
C GLU A 433 0.79 -11.04 11.02
N ASN A 434 0.36 -9.76 11.09
CA ASN A 434 -0.97 -9.40 11.60
C ASN A 434 -2.11 -10.02 10.76
N MET A 435 -1.96 -10.04 9.43
CA MET A 435 -2.93 -10.67 8.54
C MET A 435 -2.99 -12.18 8.75
N LEU A 436 -1.84 -12.85 8.89
CA LEU A 436 -1.76 -14.27 9.22
C LEU A 436 -2.40 -14.59 10.57
N SER A 437 -2.21 -13.75 11.59
CA SER A 437 -2.87 -13.90 12.88
C SER A 437 -4.40 -13.82 12.74
N THR A 438 -4.90 -12.86 11.96
CA THR A 438 -6.34 -12.69 11.71
C THR A 438 -6.94 -13.88 10.96
N ILE A 439 -6.21 -14.41 9.97
CA ILE A 439 -6.59 -15.64 9.26
C ILE A 439 -6.64 -16.81 10.22
N ASN A 440 -5.64 -16.95 11.11
CA ASN A 440 -5.59 -18.02 12.09
C ASN A 440 -6.78 -17.98 13.06
N ASP A 441 -7.17 -16.79 13.54
CA ASP A 441 -8.36 -16.66 14.39
C ASP A 441 -9.66 -16.94 13.63
N SER A 442 -9.76 -16.51 12.37
CA SER A 442 -10.88 -16.88 11.49
C SER A 442 -10.96 -18.40 11.29
N MET A 443 -9.82 -19.08 11.14
CA MET A 443 -9.73 -20.54 11.03
C MET A 443 -10.25 -21.22 12.29
N LYS A 444 -9.93 -20.70 13.49
CA LYS A 444 -10.49 -21.22 14.76
C LYS A 444 -12.01 -21.09 14.80
N HIS A 445 -12.57 -19.98 14.33
CA HIS A 445 -14.03 -19.82 14.25
C HIS A 445 -14.68 -20.83 13.30
N VAL A 446 -14.04 -21.13 12.18
CA VAL A 446 -14.52 -22.18 11.25
C VAL A 446 -14.46 -23.55 11.91
N VAL A 447 -13.37 -23.89 12.60
CA VAL A 447 -13.28 -25.14 13.37
C VAL A 447 -14.39 -25.25 14.39
N HIS A 448 -14.64 -24.20 15.17
CA HIS A 448 -15.72 -24.18 16.15
C HIS A 448 -17.12 -24.31 15.51
N THR A 449 -17.29 -23.72 14.32
CA THR A 449 -18.53 -23.88 13.55
C THR A 449 -18.72 -25.33 13.11
N ASN A 450 -17.66 -26.00 12.65
CA ASN A 450 -17.71 -27.41 12.31
C ASN A 450 -18.06 -28.28 13.53
N GLU A 451 -17.47 -28.01 14.70
CA GLU A 451 -17.84 -28.70 15.95
C GLU A 451 -19.35 -28.56 16.25
N LYS A 452 -19.92 -27.37 16.01
CA LYS A 452 -21.37 -27.15 16.17
C LYS A 452 -22.21 -27.85 15.11
N VAL A 453 -21.72 -27.96 13.88
CA VAL A 453 -22.38 -28.75 12.84
C VAL A 453 -22.40 -30.23 13.24
N ASP A 454 -21.32 -30.76 13.79
CA ASP A 454 -21.26 -32.14 14.28
C ASP A 454 -22.26 -32.38 15.44
N GLU A 455 -22.38 -31.44 16.38
CA GLU A 455 -23.42 -31.49 17.43
C GLU A 455 -24.84 -31.53 16.84
N VAL A 456 -25.11 -30.72 15.80
CA VAL A 456 -26.41 -30.70 15.12
C VAL A 456 -26.68 -32.02 14.41
N ILE A 457 -25.67 -32.60 13.76
CA ILE A 457 -25.78 -33.92 13.12
C ILE A 457 -26.15 -34.98 14.16
N ALA A 458 -25.47 -35.01 15.31
CA ALA A 458 -25.77 -35.96 16.38
C ALA A 458 -27.22 -35.84 16.90
N VAL A 459 -27.73 -34.61 17.05
CA VAL A 459 -29.13 -34.38 17.45
C VAL A 459 -30.11 -34.85 16.37
N ILE A 460 -29.77 -34.70 15.09
CA ILE A 460 -30.59 -35.21 13.98
C ILE A 460 -30.61 -36.74 14.00
N GLU A 461 -29.47 -37.40 14.21
CA GLU A 461 -29.38 -38.86 14.33
C GLU A 461 -30.24 -39.38 15.49
N GLU A 462 -30.16 -38.75 16.68
CA GLU A 462 -30.98 -39.13 17.85
C GLU A 462 -32.48 -38.98 17.55
N ARG A 463 -32.87 -37.88 16.88
CA ARG A 463 -34.27 -37.67 16.49
C ARG A 463 -34.73 -38.70 15.47
N GLN A 464 -33.88 -39.09 14.54
CA GLN A 464 -34.17 -40.11 13.54
C GLN A 464 -34.43 -41.46 14.22
N GLU A 465 -33.58 -41.86 15.17
CA GLU A 465 -33.77 -43.08 15.96
C GLU A 465 -35.08 -43.06 16.77
N ARG A 466 -35.45 -41.91 17.35
CA ARG A 466 -36.73 -41.76 18.06
C ARG A 466 -37.93 -41.88 17.13
N ILE A 467 -37.83 -41.35 15.90
CA ILE A 467 -38.87 -41.47 14.88
C ILE A 467 -39.02 -42.94 14.46
N GLU A 468 -37.92 -43.66 14.23
CA GLU A 468 -37.95 -45.10 13.92
C GLU A 468 -38.60 -45.93 15.03
N ASN A 469 -38.27 -45.64 16.30
CA ASN A 469 -38.92 -46.27 17.44
C ASN A 469 -40.42 -45.97 17.53
N LEU A 470 -40.84 -44.73 17.23
CA LEU A 470 -42.26 -44.36 17.15
C LEU A 470 -42.99 -45.12 16.04
N ILE A 471 -42.36 -45.26 14.87
CA ILE A 471 -42.90 -46.06 13.75
C ILE A 471 -43.08 -47.52 14.19
N SER A 472 -42.10 -48.10 14.88
CA SER A 472 -42.20 -49.46 15.43
C SER A 472 -43.39 -49.62 16.40
N HIS A 473 -43.55 -48.70 17.37
CA HIS A 473 -44.67 -48.73 18.31
C HIS A 473 -46.03 -48.59 17.61
N ILE A 474 -46.12 -47.73 16.59
CA ILE A 474 -47.35 -47.57 15.79
C ILE A 474 -47.70 -48.89 15.07
N ASN A 475 -46.70 -49.61 14.56
CA ASN A 475 -46.90 -50.92 13.94
C ASN A 475 -47.36 -51.99 14.96
N GLU A 476 -46.81 -51.99 16.18
CA GLU A 476 -47.25 -52.89 17.25
C GLU A 476 -48.70 -52.60 17.70
N ILE A 477 -49.05 -51.32 17.86
CA ILE A 477 -50.43 -50.90 18.16
C ILE A 477 -51.36 -51.32 17.02
N SER A 478 -50.96 -51.14 15.76
CA SER A 478 -51.75 -51.58 14.61
C SER A 478 -52.00 -53.09 14.64
N THR A 479 -50.97 -53.88 14.95
CA THR A 479 -51.09 -55.35 15.12
C THR A 479 -52.01 -55.72 16.29
N THR A 480 -51.96 -54.96 17.39
CA THR A 480 -52.84 -55.15 18.55
C THR A 480 -54.30 -54.80 18.22
N ILE A 481 -54.53 -53.74 17.44
CA ILE A 481 -55.86 -53.39 16.95
C ILE A 481 -56.41 -54.50 16.05
N GLU A 482 -55.59 -55.05 15.13
CA GLU A 482 -56.01 -56.18 14.28
C GLU A 482 -56.39 -57.43 15.09
N THR A 483 -55.65 -57.74 16.15
CA THR A 483 -55.97 -58.88 17.03
C THR A 483 -57.23 -58.64 17.87
N LEU A 484 -57.44 -57.43 18.37
CA LEU A 484 -58.68 -57.03 19.04
C LEU A 484 -59.88 -57.11 18.09
N GLN A 485 -59.74 -56.67 16.84
CA GLN A 485 -60.77 -56.80 15.80
C GLN A 485 -61.09 -58.26 15.49
N LYS A 486 -60.09 -59.15 15.45
CA LYS A 486 -60.31 -60.60 15.31
C LYS A 486 -61.03 -61.20 16.52
N LEU A 487 -60.66 -60.81 17.74
CA LEU A 487 -61.31 -61.24 18.97
C LEU A 487 -62.77 -60.77 19.03
N GLU A 488 -63.05 -59.52 18.65
CA GLU A 488 -64.41 -58.98 18.53
C GLU A 488 -65.24 -59.78 17.53
N SER A 489 -64.68 -60.08 16.34
CA SER A 489 -65.32 -60.92 15.32
C SER A 489 -65.63 -62.34 15.84
N GLN A 490 -64.73 -62.93 16.62
CA GLN A 490 -64.96 -64.23 17.27
C GLN A 490 -66.03 -64.16 18.38
N LEU A 491 -66.02 -63.11 19.20
CA LEU A 491 -67.01 -62.89 20.26
C LEU A 491 -68.43 -62.70 19.69
N ASN A 492 -68.53 -61.96 18.58
CA ASN A 492 -69.78 -61.76 17.84
C ASN A 492 -70.28 -63.06 17.18
N ARG A 493 -69.39 -63.99 16.83
CA ARG A 493 -69.76 -65.34 16.37
C ARG A 493 -70.27 -66.26 17.48
N ILE A 494 -69.78 -66.10 18.71
CA ILE A 494 -70.21 -66.88 19.89
C ILE A 494 -71.56 -66.37 20.41
N THR A 495 -71.77 -65.05 20.39
CA THR A 495 -73.00 -64.41 20.92
C THR A 495 -74.21 -64.57 19.99
N ASN A 496 -73.99 -64.96 18.71
CA ASN A 496 -75.03 -65.23 17.71
C ASN A 496 -75.31 -66.74 17.51
N LYS A 497 -74.94 -67.58 18.47
CA LYS A 497 -75.45 -68.95 18.66
C LYS A 497 -76.36 -68.98 19.88
#